data_AF-A0A7R9WAT5-F1
#
_entry.id   AF-A0A7R9WAT5-F1
#
_cell.length_a   1.000
_cell.length_b   1.000
_cell.length_c   1.000
_cell.angle_alpha   90.00
_cell.angle_beta   90.00
_cell.angle_gamma   90.00
#
_symmetry.space_group_name_H-M   'P 1'
#
loop_
_entity.id
_entity.type
_entity.pdbx_description
1 polymer ?
#
loop_
_entity_poly.entity_id
_entity_poly.type
_entity_poly.pdbx_seq_one_letter_code
_entity_poly.pdbx_strand_id
1 'polypeptide(L)'
;PEPNPSAGHMITPSKSTPRIDTSKWPLLLRNYDQLHVRTSHYTPIPMGSSPLSRPLKEHISCGVINLDKPANPSSHEVVSWIKRILRVEKTGHSGTLDPKVTGCLIVCVDRATRLVKAQQ
;
A
#
# COMPACT_ATOMS: atom_id res chain seq x y z
N PRO A 1 51.28 1.63 14.86
CA PRO A 1 50.99 3.06 15.08
C PRO A 1 49.55 3.22 15.61
N GLU A 2 49.45 3.49 16.91
CA GLU A 2 48.20 3.80 17.62
C GLU A 2 47.44 4.97 16.94
N PRO A 3 46.09 4.97 16.89
CA PRO A 3 45.34 6.10 16.37
C PRO A 3 45.38 7.26 17.38
N ASN A 4 45.73 8.46 16.87
CA ASN A 4 45.81 9.70 17.63
C ASN A 4 44.42 10.13 18.17
N PRO A 5 44.24 10.31 19.50
CA PRO A 5 42.93 10.57 20.12
C PRO A 5 42.42 12.02 19.98
N SER A 6 43.13 12.89 19.24
CA SER A 6 42.79 14.32 19.10
C SER A 6 42.19 14.73 17.75
N ALA A 7 41.82 13.78 16.88
CA ALA A 7 41.08 14.10 15.66
C ALA A 7 39.61 14.32 16.04
N GLY A 8 39.23 15.59 16.26
CA GLY A 8 37.85 16.00 16.47
C GLY A 8 36.92 15.39 15.42
N HIS A 9 35.64 15.24 15.76
CA HIS A 9 34.58 14.73 14.89
C HIS A 9 34.41 15.61 13.64
N MET A 10 35.36 15.54 12.71
CA MET A 10 35.40 16.33 11.50
C MET A 10 34.69 15.52 10.42
N ILE A 11 33.48 15.94 10.08
CA ILE A 11 32.71 15.35 8.98
C ILE A 11 33.47 15.67 7.70
N THR A 12 34.13 14.68 7.12
CA THR A 12 34.77 14.82 5.81
C THR A 12 33.72 14.98 4.73
N PRO A 13 33.87 15.93 3.78
CA PRO A 13 32.92 16.10 2.70
C PRO A 13 32.86 14.84 1.82
N SER A 14 31.72 14.15 1.81
CA SER A 14 31.47 13.03 0.90
C SER A 14 30.94 13.56 -0.44
N LYS A 15 31.49 13.06 -1.55
CA LYS A 15 31.04 13.43 -2.91
C LYS A 15 29.60 12.99 -3.21
N SER A 16 29.01 12.10 -2.41
CA SER A 16 27.62 11.69 -2.52
C SER A 16 26.90 11.75 -1.19
N THR A 17 25.63 12.11 -1.23
CA THR A 17 24.68 11.95 -0.15
C THR A 17 24.63 10.47 0.27
N PRO A 18 24.70 10.13 1.57
CA PRO A 18 24.54 8.76 2.02
C PRO A 18 23.17 8.23 1.58
N ARG A 19 23.16 7.04 0.95
CA ARG A 19 21.91 6.38 0.57
C ARG A 19 21.17 5.98 1.84
N ILE A 20 19.93 6.44 1.96
CA ILE A 20 19.03 6.02 3.04
C ILE A 20 18.63 4.57 2.74
N ASP A 21 18.78 3.68 3.71
CA ASP A 21 18.26 2.31 3.58
C ASP A 21 16.73 2.35 3.64
N THR A 22 16.09 2.09 2.50
CA THR A 22 14.63 2.07 2.36
C THR A 22 14.06 0.66 2.26
N SER A 23 14.84 -0.38 2.57
CA SER A 23 14.45 -1.80 2.44
C SER A 23 13.26 -2.21 3.32
N LYS A 24 13.06 -1.50 4.42
CA LYS A 24 11.99 -1.71 5.41
C LYS A 24 10.80 -0.76 5.25
N TRP A 25 10.84 0.14 4.28
CA TRP A 25 9.73 1.07 4.05
C TRP A 25 8.50 0.31 3.53
N PRO A 26 7.28 0.74 3.87
CA PRO A 26 6.08 -0.04 3.60
C PRO A 26 5.63 0.05 2.15
N LEU A 27 4.99 -1.03 1.69
CA LEU A 27 4.23 -1.07 0.43
C LEU A 27 5.09 -0.60 -0.77
N LEU A 28 4.60 0.39 -1.52
CA LEU A 28 5.22 0.92 -2.72
C LEU A 28 6.48 1.76 -2.45
N LEU A 29 6.75 2.11 -1.19
CA LEU A 29 7.94 2.88 -0.81
C LEU A 29 9.13 1.99 -0.44
N ARG A 30 8.96 0.66 -0.45
CA ARG A 30 10.03 -0.29 -0.23
C ARG A 30 11.08 -0.18 -1.34
N ASN A 31 12.36 -0.14 -0.98
CA ASN A 31 13.48 -0.04 -1.93
C ASN A 31 13.40 1.20 -2.84
N TYR A 32 12.84 2.30 -2.33
CA TYR A 32 12.76 3.58 -3.03
C TYR A 32 14.13 4.08 -3.53
N ASP A 33 15.21 3.78 -2.82
CA ASP A 33 16.59 4.12 -3.21
C ASP A 33 17.06 3.46 -4.51
N GLN A 34 16.36 2.41 -4.98
CA GLN A 34 16.64 1.73 -6.24
C GLN A 34 15.98 2.40 -7.46
N LEU A 35 15.10 3.39 -7.26
CA LEU A 35 14.49 4.13 -8.37
C LEU A 35 15.48 5.09 -9.01
N HIS A 36 15.46 5.17 -10.35
CA HIS A 36 16.25 6.16 -11.07
C HIS A 36 15.75 7.59 -10.79
N VAL A 37 16.62 8.45 -10.28
CA VAL A 37 16.30 9.83 -9.94
C VAL A 37 16.50 10.71 -11.17
N ARG A 38 15.39 11.26 -11.71
CA ARG A 38 15.44 12.27 -12.78
C ARG A 38 15.78 13.66 -12.25
N THR A 39 15.18 14.04 -11.12
CA THR A 39 15.37 15.34 -10.46
C THR A 39 15.26 15.15 -8.95
N SER A 40 16.19 15.72 -8.18
CA SER A 40 16.22 15.63 -6.71
C SER A 40 15.49 16.78 -5.99
N HIS A 41 15.02 17.78 -6.74
CA HIS A 41 14.45 19.01 -6.21
C HIS A 41 12.96 19.11 -6.59
N TYR A 42 12.10 19.31 -5.59
CA TYR A 42 10.69 19.65 -5.74
C TYR A 42 10.19 20.33 -4.47
N THR A 43 9.08 21.07 -4.54
CA THR A 43 8.44 21.69 -3.36
C THR A 43 7.36 20.74 -2.84
N PRO A 44 7.51 20.14 -1.64
CA PRO A 44 6.50 19.26 -1.08
C PRO A 44 5.21 20.04 -0.80
N ILE A 45 4.08 19.52 -1.27
CA ILE A 45 2.75 20.08 -0.99
C ILE A 45 2.13 19.25 0.16
N PRO A 46 1.58 19.88 1.21
CA PRO A 46 1.08 19.17 2.40
C PRO A 46 -0.29 18.49 2.19
N MET A 47 -0.58 18.02 0.97
CA MET A 47 -1.85 17.42 0.59
C MET A 47 -1.72 15.90 0.47
N GLY A 48 -2.70 15.17 0.99
CA GLY A 48 -2.74 13.71 0.97
C GLY A 48 -2.01 13.08 2.15
N SER A 49 -1.85 11.76 2.11
CA SER A 49 -1.20 10.98 3.18
C SER A 49 -0.60 9.69 2.65
N SER A 50 0.39 9.14 3.36
CA SER A 50 0.92 7.80 3.04
C SER A 50 -0.18 6.75 3.22
N PRO A 51 -0.15 5.62 2.50
CA PRO A 51 -1.23 4.64 2.55
C PRO A 51 -1.57 4.11 3.95
N LEU A 52 -0.58 3.93 4.81
CA LEU A 52 -0.74 3.42 6.18
C LEU A 52 -1.17 4.49 7.18
N SER A 53 -1.00 5.78 6.85
CA SER A 53 -1.32 6.91 7.73
C SER A 53 -2.55 7.70 7.26
N ARG A 54 -3.43 7.08 6.47
CA ARG A 54 -4.67 7.69 5.99
C ARG A 54 -5.69 7.82 7.12
N PRO A 55 -6.52 8.88 7.15
CA PRO A 55 -7.72 8.91 7.98
C PRO A 55 -8.63 7.71 7.68
N LEU A 56 -9.30 7.17 8.71
CA LEU A 56 -10.06 5.92 8.62
C LEU A 56 -11.02 5.86 7.42
N LYS A 57 -11.79 6.92 7.19
CA LYS A 57 -12.74 6.99 6.06
C LYS A 57 -12.03 6.84 4.72
N GLU A 58 -10.90 7.51 4.56
CA GLU A 58 -10.11 7.44 3.32
C GLU A 58 -9.41 6.09 3.17
N HIS A 59 -8.95 5.52 4.29
CA HIS A 59 -8.33 4.20 4.32
C HIS A 59 -9.32 3.12 3.84
N ILE A 60 -10.55 3.12 4.36
CA ILE A 60 -11.63 2.21 3.91
C ILE A 60 -11.96 2.45 2.44
N SER A 61 -12.08 3.71 2.01
CA SER A 61 -12.44 4.04 0.63
C SER A 61 -11.37 3.62 -0.40
N CYS A 62 -10.12 3.43 0.03
CA CYS A 62 -9.03 2.84 -0.77
C CYS A 62 -8.73 1.39 -0.38
N GLY A 63 -9.63 0.75 0.35
CA GLY A 63 -9.43 -0.55 0.97
C GLY A 63 -9.58 -1.71 -0.01
N VAL A 64 -8.78 -2.74 0.24
CA VAL A 64 -8.87 -4.04 -0.41
C VAL A 64 -8.85 -5.09 0.69
N ILE A 65 -9.79 -6.03 0.63
CA ILE A 65 -9.97 -7.10 1.62
C ILE A 65 -9.63 -8.41 0.92
N ASN A 66 -8.62 -9.10 1.42
CA ASN A 66 -8.35 -10.49 1.04
C ASN A 66 -9.31 -11.40 1.82
N LEU A 67 -10.45 -11.72 1.22
CA LEU A 67 -11.49 -12.49 1.87
C LEU A 67 -11.32 -13.98 1.58
N ASP A 68 -11.43 -14.82 2.59
CA ASP A 68 -11.69 -16.25 2.39
C ASP A 68 -13.20 -16.45 2.23
N LYS A 69 -13.65 -16.64 0.99
CA LYS A 69 -15.07 -16.82 0.66
C LYS A 69 -15.55 -18.17 1.25
N PRO A 70 -16.63 -18.19 2.04
CA PRO A 70 -17.20 -19.45 2.52
C PRO A 70 -17.90 -20.21 1.38
N ALA A 71 -18.08 -21.52 1.58
CA ALA A 71 -18.87 -22.35 0.68
C ALA A 71 -20.36 -22.03 0.84
N ASN A 72 -21.11 -22.18 -0.25
CA ASN A 72 -22.54 -21.97 -0.46
C ASN A 72 -23.01 -20.61 -0.98
N PRO A 73 -22.63 -19.44 -0.45
CA PRO A 73 -23.07 -18.18 -1.04
C PRO A 73 -22.32 -17.90 -2.35
N SER A 74 -22.99 -17.21 -3.27
CA SER A 74 -22.34 -16.67 -4.46
C SER A 74 -21.36 -15.55 -4.09
N SER A 75 -20.39 -15.31 -4.96
CA SER A 75 -19.45 -14.19 -4.78
C SER A 75 -20.16 -12.82 -4.67
N HIS A 76 -21.25 -12.63 -5.42
CA HIS A 76 -22.05 -11.41 -5.38
C HIS A 76 -22.78 -11.20 -4.04
N GLU A 77 -23.31 -12.26 -3.42
CA GLU A 77 -23.96 -12.18 -2.11
C GLU A 77 -22.96 -11.78 -1.02
N VAL A 78 -21.79 -12.43 -1.01
CA VAL A 78 -20.72 -12.16 -0.04
C VAL A 78 -20.25 -10.70 -0.12
N VAL A 79 -20.03 -10.20 -1.34
CA VAL A 79 -19.65 -8.80 -1.57
C VAL A 79 -20.77 -7.83 -1.15
N SER A 80 -22.04 -8.21 -1.34
CA SER A 80 -23.19 -7.41 -0.90
C SER A 80 -23.29 -7.34 0.63
N TRP A 81 -22.95 -8.42 1.34
CA TRP A 81 -22.86 -8.40 2.80
C TRP A 81 -21.76 -7.46 3.27
N ILE A 82 -20.57 -7.50 2.67
CA ILE A 82 -19.46 -6.59 3.01
C ILE A 82 -19.86 -5.14 2.79
N LYS A 83 -20.50 -4.83 1.66
CA LYS A 83 -21.03 -3.49 1.38
C LYS A 83 -21.96 -3.00 2.48
N ARG A 84 -22.87 -3.86 2.94
CA ARG A 84 -23.84 -3.54 4.01
C ARG A 84 -23.18 -3.39 5.38
N ILE A 85 -22.22 -4.25 5.72
CA ILE A 85 -21.49 -4.23 6.99
C ILE A 85 -20.66 -2.95 7.11
N LEU A 86 -19.91 -2.61 6.05
CA LEU A 86 -19.03 -1.43 6.03
C LEU A 86 -19.78 -0.13 5.72
N ARG A 87 -21.04 -0.22 5.25
CA ARG A 87 -21.88 0.93 4.84
C ARG A 87 -21.19 1.81 3.80
N VAL A 88 -20.63 1.16 2.79
CA VAL A 88 -19.87 1.80 1.70
C VAL A 88 -20.70 1.89 0.42
N GLU A 89 -20.31 2.79 -0.48
CA GLU A 89 -21.08 3.09 -1.69
C GLU A 89 -20.89 2.04 -2.77
N LYS A 90 -19.65 1.56 -2.96
CA LYS A 90 -19.30 0.63 -4.04
C LYS A 90 -18.38 -0.48 -3.52
N THR A 91 -18.61 -1.68 -4.02
CA THR A 91 -17.76 -2.84 -3.81
C THR A 91 -17.63 -3.62 -5.12
N GLY A 92 -16.50 -4.29 -5.31
CA GLY A 92 -16.26 -5.20 -6.44
C GLY A 92 -15.27 -6.29 -6.05
N HIS A 93 -15.15 -7.35 -6.86
CA HIS A 93 -14.34 -8.52 -6.52
C HIS A 93 -13.46 -9.01 -7.69
N SER A 94 -12.38 -9.72 -7.37
CA SER A 94 -11.36 -10.26 -8.30
C SER A 94 -11.79 -11.43 -9.18
N GLY A 95 -13.08 -11.56 -9.48
CA GLY A 95 -13.60 -12.69 -10.28
C GLY A 95 -14.58 -13.55 -9.49
N THR A 96 -15.45 -14.23 -10.23
CA THR A 96 -16.56 -14.99 -9.64
C THR A 96 -16.10 -16.38 -9.27
N LEU A 97 -16.13 -16.70 -7.98
CA LEU A 97 -16.07 -18.08 -7.49
C LEU A 97 -17.48 -18.66 -7.45
N ASP A 98 -17.61 -19.91 -7.94
CA ASP A 98 -18.85 -20.67 -7.86
C ASP A 98 -19.32 -20.80 -6.40
N PRO A 99 -20.63 -20.95 -6.15
CA PRO A 99 -21.18 -21.05 -4.81
C PRO A 99 -20.46 -22.06 -3.92
N LYS A 100 -20.10 -23.23 -4.46
CA LYS A 100 -19.44 -24.32 -3.72
C LYS A 100 -17.94 -24.10 -3.49
N VAL A 101 -17.32 -23.13 -4.14
CA VAL A 101 -15.87 -22.87 -4.07
C VAL A 101 -15.56 -21.93 -2.90
N THR A 102 -14.55 -22.30 -2.12
CA THR A 102 -13.96 -21.46 -1.07
C THR A 102 -12.64 -20.84 -1.52
N GLY A 103 -12.10 -19.91 -0.73
CA GLY A 103 -10.76 -19.37 -0.93
C GLY A 103 -10.73 -17.87 -1.26
N CYS A 104 -9.60 -17.43 -1.80
CA CYS A 104 -9.27 -16.03 -1.99
C CYS A 104 -10.25 -15.32 -2.95
N LEU A 105 -11.04 -14.40 -2.39
CA LEU A 105 -11.87 -13.45 -3.11
C LEU A 105 -11.43 -12.05 -2.70
N ILE A 106 -10.66 -11.36 -3.54
CA ILE A 106 -10.22 -10.00 -3.24
C ILE A 106 -11.40 -9.06 -3.43
N VAL A 107 -11.84 -8.41 -2.36
CA VAL A 107 -12.94 -7.44 -2.36
C VAL A 107 -12.40 -6.03 -2.30
N CYS A 108 -12.61 -5.26 -3.35
CA CYS A 108 -12.23 -3.86 -3.46
C CYS A 108 -13.38 -2.95 -3.00
N VAL A 109 -13.06 -1.90 -2.23
CA VAL A 109 -14.03 -0.94 -1.68
C VAL A 109 -13.87 0.44 -2.35
N ASP A 110 -14.99 1.10 -2.65
CA ASP A 110 -15.10 2.45 -3.22
C ASP A 110 -14.06 2.76 -4.31
N ARG A 111 -13.04 3.59 -4.03
CA ARG A 111 -12.03 4.00 -5.01
C ARG A 111 -11.19 2.83 -5.49
N ALA A 112 -11.00 1.79 -4.66
CA ALA A 112 -10.27 0.59 -5.04
C ALA A 112 -10.99 -0.25 -6.09
N THR A 113 -12.31 -0.07 -6.30
CA THR A 113 -13.07 -0.79 -7.35
C THR A 113 -12.53 -0.53 -8.76
N ARG A 114 -11.81 0.58 -8.97
CA ARG A 114 -11.10 0.88 -10.22
C ARG A 114 -10.04 -0.17 -10.59
N LEU A 115 -9.52 -0.91 -9.61
CA LEU A 115 -8.51 -1.95 -9.80
C LEU A 115 -9.11 -3.31 -10.14
N VAL A 116 -10.43 -3.51 -10.00
CA VAL A 116 -11.09 -4.81 -10.18
C VAL A 116 -10.79 -5.44 -11.54
N LYS A 117 -10.77 -4.63 -12.62
CA LYS A 117 -10.45 -5.14 -13.97
C LYS A 117 -9.06 -5.76 -14.09
N ALA A 118 -8.10 -5.29 -13.29
CA ALA A 118 -6.76 -5.86 -13.26
C ALA A 118 -6.63 -7.04 -12.29
N GLN A 119 -7.71 -7.39 -11.58
CA GLN A 119 -7.76 -8.49 -10.63
C GLN A 119 -8.65 -9.65 -11.10
N GLN A 120 -9.45 -9.44 -12.15
CA GLN A 120 -10.35 -10.44 -12.75
C GLN A 120 -9.65 -11.31 -13.77
#